data_AF-A0A659XXX2-F1
#
_entry.id   AF-A0A659XXX2-F1
#
_cell.length_a   1.000
_cell.length_b   1.000
_cell.length_c   1.000
_cell.angle_alpha   90.00
_cell.angle_beta   90.00
_cell.angle_gamma   90.00
#
_symmetry.space_group_name_H-M   'P 1'
#
loop_
_entity.id
_entity.type
_entity.pdbx_description
1 polymer ?
#
loop_
_entity_poly.entity_id
_entity_poly.type
_entity_poly.pdbx_seq_one_letter_code
_entity_poly.pdbx_strand_id
1 'polypeptide(L)'
;YKEVGLPEAVVDRFDVRSMTGTHGIGHTRMATESAVTTMGAHPFSTGADQCLVHNGSLSNHNNVRRELVREGMTFETENDT
;
A
#
# COMPACT_ATOMS: atom_id res chain seq x y z
N TYR A 1 0.06 -1.36 -9.17
CA TYR A 1 0.40 -2.81 -9.27
C TYR A 1 1.04 -3.24 -7.97
N LYS A 2 0.54 -4.31 -7.34
CA LYS A 2 1.07 -4.85 -6.08
C LYS A 2 0.66 -6.31 -5.93
N GLU A 3 1.52 -7.13 -5.34
CA GLU A 3 1.23 -8.53 -5.07
C GLU A 3 2.16 -9.09 -3.98
N VAL A 4 1.76 -10.20 -3.38
CA VAL A 4 2.62 -10.99 -2.47
C VAL A 4 3.68 -11.76 -3.26
N GLY A 5 4.89 -11.83 -2.71
CA GLY A 5 5.97 -12.67 -3.24
C GLY A 5 7.30 -11.92 -3.33
N LEU A 6 8.28 -12.57 -3.94
CA LEU A 6 9.57 -11.94 -4.21
C LEU A 6 9.42 -10.83 -5.26
N PRO A 7 10.20 -9.73 -5.16
CA PRO A 7 10.12 -8.63 -6.12
C PRO A 7 10.26 -9.06 -7.57
N GLU A 8 11.14 -10.02 -7.86
CA GLU A 8 11.34 -10.54 -9.22
C GLU A 8 10.06 -11.14 -9.82
N ALA A 9 9.35 -11.96 -9.04
CA ALA A 9 8.08 -12.55 -9.47
C ALA A 9 6.99 -11.49 -9.72
N VAL A 10 6.97 -10.41 -8.94
CA VAL A 10 6.04 -9.28 -9.11
C VAL A 10 6.38 -8.49 -10.37
N VAL A 11 7.67 -8.21 -10.60
CA VAL A 11 8.16 -7.50 -11.78
C VAL A 11 7.78 -8.26 -13.05
N ASP A 12 7.98 -9.58 -13.07
CA ASP A 12 7.65 -10.42 -14.21
C ASP A 12 6.13 -10.52 -14.42
N ARG A 13 5.36 -10.74 -13.35
CA ARG A 13 3.91 -10.92 -13.42
C ARG A 13 3.18 -9.69 -13.98
N PHE A 14 3.63 -8.49 -13.63
CA PHE A 14 3.02 -7.25 -14.11
C PHE A 14 3.76 -6.61 -15.29
N ASP A 15 4.75 -7.31 -15.85
CA ASP A 15 5.59 -6.80 -16.93
C ASP A 15 6.10 -5.37 -16.65
N VAL A 16 6.58 -5.13 -15.43
CA VAL A 16 6.96 -3.78 -14.97
C VAL A 16 8.06 -3.18 -15.86
N ARG A 17 8.88 -4.03 -16.49
CA ARG A 17 9.98 -3.61 -17.38
C ARG A 17 9.51 -2.95 -18.67
N SER A 18 8.27 -3.19 -19.12
CA SER A 18 7.71 -2.52 -20.29
C SER A 18 7.00 -1.20 -19.96
N MET A 19 6.80 -0.89 -18.67
CA MET A 19 6.17 0.36 -18.24
C MET A 19 7.07 1.57 -18.52
N THR A 20 6.46 2.68 -18.96
CA THR A 20 7.15 3.94 -19.23
C THR A 20 6.63 5.07 -18.33
N GLY A 21 7.52 5.94 -17.89
CA GLY A 21 7.18 7.13 -17.11
C GLY A 21 8.44 7.91 -16.77
N THR A 22 8.27 9.14 -16.28
CA THR A 22 9.40 9.96 -15.83
C THR A 22 9.77 9.71 -14.37
N HIS A 23 8.85 9.13 -13.59
CA HIS A 23 9.00 8.87 -12.16
C HIS A 23 8.28 7.57 -11.79
N GLY A 24 8.77 6.89 -10.76
CA GLY A 24 8.15 5.70 -10.21
C GLY A 24 8.55 5.52 -8.74
N ILE A 25 7.68 4.85 -7.98
CA ILE A 25 7.93 4.45 -6.60
C ILE A 25 7.69 2.96 -6.45
N GLY A 26 8.49 2.30 -5.63
CA GLY A 26 8.37 0.88 -5.32
C GLY A 26 8.55 0.66 -3.82
N HIS A 27 7.90 -0.37 -3.30
CA HIS A 27 8.00 -0.73 -1.89
C HIS A 27 8.02 -2.24 -1.73
N THR A 28 8.98 -2.73 -0.96
CA THR A 28 9.03 -4.12 -0.52
C THR A 28 8.72 -4.16 0.96
N ARG A 29 7.61 -4.81 1.31
CA ARG A 29 7.17 -4.96 2.70
C ARG A 29 7.59 -6.33 3.22
N MET A 30 8.22 -6.36 4.39
CA MET A 30 8.38 -7.58 5.18
C MET A 30 7.26 -7.61 6.22
N ALA A 31 6.34 -8.57 6.12
CA ALA A 31 5.29 -8.71 7.13
C ALA A 31 5.84 -9.47 8.34
N THR A 32 6.02 -8.79 9.47
CA THR A 32 6.53 -9.39 10.71
C THR A 32 5.40 -9.84 11.64
N GLU A 33 4.27 -9.12 11.67
CA GLU A 33 3.15 -9.40 12.60
C GLU A 33 1.75 -9.35 11.97
N SER A 34 1.61 -8.88 10.72
CA SER A 34 0.32 -8.82 10.02
C SER A 34 0.19 -9.88 8.94
N ALA A 35 -1.05 -10.20 8.55
CA ALA A 35 -1.31 -11.09 7.43
C ALA A 35 -0.62 -10.60 6.14
N VAL A 36 0.01 -11.53 5.42
CA VAL A 36 0.60 -11.28 4.11
C VAL A 36 -0.53 -11.27 3.08
N THR A 37 -1.04 -10.08 2.76
CA THR A 37 -2.12 -9.90 1.80
C THR A 37 -1.79 -8.81 0.79
N THR A 38 -2.30 -8.96 -0.43
CA THR A 38 -2.18 -7.95 -1.49
C THR A 38 -2.82 -6.63 -1.10
N MET A 39 -3.95 -6.68 -0.37
CA MET A 39 -4.64 -5.49 0.13
C MET A 39 -3.74 -4.68 1.07
N GLY A 40 -3.06 -5.34 2.01
CA GLY A 40 -2.12 -4.70 2.93
C GLY A 40 -0.73 -4.41 2.34
N ALA A 41 -0.52 -4.61 1.04
CA ALA A 41 0.72 -4.23 0.39
C ALA A 41 0.63 -2.79 -0.13
N HIS A 42 1.73 -2.06 -0.04
CA HIS A 42 1.89 -0.77 -0.72
C HIS A 42 2.19 -0.99 -2.21
N PRO A 43 1.99 0.02 -3.07
CA PRO A 43 1.45 1.35 -2.76
C PRO A 43 -0.06 1.38 -2.48
N PHE A 44 -0.49 2.41 -1.74
CA PHE A 44 -1.90 2.78 -1.60
C PHE A 44 -2.22 3.98 -2.50
N SER A 45 -3.36 3.94 -3.17
CA SER A 45 -3.84 5.03 -4.03
C SER A 45 -5.21 5.47 -3.53
N THR A 46 -5.32 6.75 -3.14
CA THR A 46 -6.55 7.36 -2.60
C THR A 46 -7.31 8.19 -3.64
N GLY A 47 -6.85 8.18 -4.89
CA GLY A 47 -7.45 8.90 -6.00
C GLY A 47 -6.68 8.66 -7.30
N ALA A 48 -7.08 9.38 -8.36
CA ALA A 48 -6.48 9.22 -9.69
C ALA A 48 -4.99 9.63 -9.76
N ASP A 49 -4.55 10.52 -8.86
CA ASP A 49 -3.22 11.15 -8.93
C ASP A 49 -2.50 11.20 -7.57
N GLN A 50 -2.88 10.33 -6.64
CA GLN A 50 -2.25 10.24 -5.32
C GLN A 50 -1.87 8.80 -5.00
N CYS A 51 -0.61 8.61 -4.64
CA CYS A 51 -0.02 7.32 -4.38
C CYS A 51 0.97 7.44 -3.21
N LEU A 52 0.84 6.58 -2.20
CA LEU A 52 1.63 6.62 -0.98
C LEU A 52 2.29 5.26 -0.71
N VAL A 53 3.57 5.33 -0.35
CA VAL A 53 4.32 4.24 0.27
C VAL A 53 4.82 4.73 1.62
N HIS A 54 4.77 3.87 2.63
CA HIS A 54 5.24 4.21 3.99
C HIS A 54 6.06 3.05 4.55
N ASN A 55 7.15 3.38 5.25
CA ASN A 55 7.91 2.41 6.05
C ASN A 55 7.98 2.92 7.49
N GLY A 56 7.21 2.29 8.36
CA GLY A 56 7.02 2.72 9.74
C GLY A 56 5.70 2.18 10.28
N SER A 57 5.33 2.64 11.47
CA SER A 57 4.00 2.40 12.00
C SER A 57 3.43 3.67 12.64
N LEU A 58 2.15 3.92 12.38
CA LEU A 58 1.38 4.98 13.03
C LEU A 58 0.73 4.42 14.29
N SER A 59 1.34 4.72 15.45
CA SER A 59 0.93 4.17 16.75
C SER A 59 -0.50 4.53 17.17
N ASN A 60 -1.07 5.61 16.64
CA ASN A 60 -2.41 6.09 16.93
C ASN A 60 -3.40 5.88 15.77
N HIS A 61 -3.09 5.08 14.74
CA HIS A 61 -3.92 4.93 13.53
C HIS A 61 -5.38 4.54 13.82
N ASN A 62 -5.62 3.69 14.83
CA ASN A 62 -6.99 3.31 15.22
C ASN A 62 -7.81 4.47 15.78
N ASN A 63 -7.19 5.42 16.47
CA ASN A 63 -7.88 6.62 16.94
C ASN A 63 -8.23 7.53 15.76
N VAL A 64 -7.25 7.81 14.92
CA VAL A 64 -7.41 8.64 13.72
C VAL A 64 -8.46 8.04 12.77
N ARG A 65 -8.43 6.73 12.53
CA ARG A 65 -9.45 6.04 11.72
C ARG A 65 -10.85 6.26 12.27
N ARG A 66 -11.06 6.13 13.59
CA ARG A 66 -12.39 6.32 14.20
C ARG A 66 -12.89 7.76 14.06
N GLU A 67 -12.00 8.74 14.16
CA GLU A 67 -12.34 10.15 13.92
C GLU A 67 -12.74 10.37 12.46
N LEU A 68 -11.93 9.90 11.50
CA LEU A 68 -12.22 10.04 10.07
C LEU A 68 -13.49 9.30 9.63
N VAL A 69 -13.78 8.13 10.21
CA VAL A 69 -15.05 7.41 9.95
C VAL A 69 -16.25 8.21 10.45
N ARG A 70 -16.14 8.91 11.58
CA ARG A 70 -17.22 9.79 12.07
C ARG A 70 -17.43 11.00 11.16
N GLU A 71 -16.38 11.44 10.47
CA GLU A 71 -16.44 12.49 9.44
C GLU A 71 -16.95 11.97 8.08
N GLY A 72 -17.22 10.67 7.95
CA GLY A 72 -17.80 10.06 6.76
C GLY A 72 -16.80 9.39 5.82
N MET A 73 -15.52 9.28 6.21
CA MET A 73 -14.51 8.58 5.41
C MET A 73 -14.69 7.05 5.47
N THR A 74 -14.40 6.38 4.37
CA THR A 74 -14.39 4.92 4.25
C THR A 74 -12.97 4.39 4.06
N PHE A 75 -12.68 3.22 4.61
CA PHE A 75 -11.37 2.58 4.50
C PHE A 75 -11.50 1.19 3.90
N GLU A 76 -10.64 0.87 2.94
CA GLU A 76 -10.63 -0.43 2.27
C GLU A 76 -9.74 -1.47 2.97
N THR A 77 -8.84 -1.02 3.85
CA THR A 77 -7.90 -1.90 4.55
C THR A 77 -7.75 -1.51 6.00
N GLU A 78 -7.26 -2.47 6.80
CA GLU A 78 -6.88 -2.22 8.18
C GLU A 78 -5.46 -1.67 8.33
N ASN A 79 -4.69 -1.53 7.23
CA ASN A 79 -3.34 -0.97 7.27
C ASN A 79 -3.34 0.44 7.85
N ASP A 80 -2.26 0.79 8.54
CA ASP A 80 -2.11 2.09 9.19
C ASP A 80 -1.67 3.20 8.24
N THR A 81 -1.19 2.86 7.04
CA THR A 81 -1.01 3.81 5.92
C THR A 81 -2.31 4.04 5.17
#